data_AF-A0A8S0GV07-F1
#
_entry.id   AF-A0A8S0GV07-F1
#
_cell.length_a   1.000
_cell.length_b   1.000
_cell.length_c   1.000
_cell.angle_alpha   90.00
_cell.angle_beta   90.00
_cell.angle_gamma   90.00
#
_symmetry.space_group_name_H-M   'P 1'
#
loop_
_entity.id
_entity.type
_entity.pdbx_description
1 polymer ?
#
loop_
_entity_poly.entity_id
_entity_poly.type
_entity_poly.pdbx_seq_one_letter_code
_entity_poly.pdbx_strand_id
1 'polypeptide(L)'
;MSNQIPVQDVTPPAKNATNSVDLYASREKIYTRAFTGLFRNLRMLGGAGLFLLYFGTVWLNWGGHQAVWWNLPERKFFIFGATFWPRISSCSRAC
;
A
#
# COMPACT_ATOMS: atom_id res chain seq x y z
N MET A 1 -37.15 26.36 -19.43
CA MET A 1 -36.89 24.93 -19.17
C MET A 1 -35.98 24.83 -17.97
N SER A 2 -36.55 24.65 -16.78
CA SER A 2 -35.79 24.48 -15.52
C SER A 2 -35.69 22.99 -15.23
N ASN A 3 -34.50 22.41 -15.44
CA ASN A 3 -34.23 21.03 -15.03
C ASN A 3 -33.88 21.06 -13.54
N GLN A 4 -34.84 20.67 -12.71
CA GLN A 4 -34.68 20.53 -11.27
C GLN A 4 -33.85 19.28 -10.96
N ILE A 5 -32.74 19.44 -10.24
CA ILE A 5 -31.90 18.34 -9.78
C ILE A 5 -32.66 17.62 -8.64
N PRO A 6 -32.86 16.29 -8.69
CA PRO A 6 -33.54 15.56 -7.63
C PRO A 6 -32.63 15.50 -6.40
N VAL A 7 -32.98 16.25 -5.36
CA VAL A 7 -32.30 16.22 -4.06
C VAL A 7 -32.99 15.19 -3.19
N GLN A 8 -32.22 14.20 -2.71
CA GLN A 8 -32.70 13.17 -1.81
C GLN A 8 -32.26 13.52 -0.39
N ASP A 9 -33.21 14.03 0.40
CA ASP A 9 -32.96 14.45 1.78
C ASP A 9 -33.01 13.23 2.70
N VAL A 10 -31.87 12.89 3.30
CA VAL A 10 -31.71 11.70 4.17
C VAL A 10 -31.88 12.03 5.66
N THR A 11 -32.46 13.19 5.98
CA THR A 11 -32.67 13.61 7.36
C THR A 11 -33.73 12.73 8.04
N PRO A 12 -33.42 12.05 9.16
CA PRO A 12 -34.41 11.27 9.90
C PRO A 12 -35.49 12.19 10.49
N PRO A 13 -36.78 11.79 10.50
CA PRO A 13 -37.84 12.61 11.05
C PRO A 13 -37.65 12.80 12.56
N ALA A 14 -37.69 14.07 12.99
CA ALA A 14 -37.64 14.43 14.41
C ALA A 14 -38.83 13.79 15.16
N LYS A 15 -38.53 12.87 16.07
CA LYS A 15 -39.52 12.29 17.00
C LYS A 15 -39.97 13.36 17.99
N ASN A 16 -41.17 13.89 17.81
CA ASN A 16 -41.83 14.74 18.80
C ASN A 16 -42.81 13.91 19.64
N ALA A 17 -42.54 13.78 20.94
CA ALA A 17 -43.59 13.72 21.95
C ALA A 17 -43.00 14.01 23.35
N THR A 18 -43.51 15.09 23.97
CA THR A 18 -43.40 15.49 25.39
C THR A 18 -42.38 16.59 25.72
N ASN A 19 -42.87 17.83 25.69
CA ASN A 19 -42.50 19.03 26.46
C ASN A 19 -41.24 18.99 27.36
N SER A 20 -40.06 18.95 26.75
CA SER A 20 -38.83 19.54 27.31
C SER A 20 -37.96 19.95 26.14
N VAL A 21 -37.76 21.25 25.96
CA VAL A 21 -36.94 21.78 24.87
C VAL A 21 -35.48 21.46 25.19
N ASP A 22 -35.01 20.32 24.69
CA ASP A 22 -33.61 19.94 24.77
C ASP A 22 -32.83 20.83 23.78
N LEU A 23 -32.24 21.91 24.28
CA LEU A 23 -31.54 22.94 23.50
C LEU A 23 -30.20 22.45 22.95
N TYR A 24 -29.80 21.21 23.25
CA TYR A 24 -28.56 20.62 22.76
C TYR A 24 -28.87 19.36 21.96
N ALA A 25 -29.05 19.51 20.65
CA ALA A 25 -29.13 18.37 19.75
C ALA A 25 -27.82 17.57 19.82
N SER A 26 -27.83 16.44 20.53
CA SER A 26 -26.67 15.55 20.64
C SER A 26 -26.21 15.15 19.23
N ARG A 27 -24.98 15.56 18.86
CA ARG A 27 -24.43 15.33 17.53
C ARG A 27 -24.37 13.83 17.25
N GLU A 28 -25.05 13.39 16.20
CA GLU A 28 -24.98 12.00 15.74
C GLU A 28 -23.53 11.69 15.33
N LYS A 29 -22.96 10.62 15.91
CA LYS A 29 -21.59 10.20 15.59
C LYS A 29 -21.56 9.68 14.15
N ILE A 30 -20.93 10.45 13.28
CA ILE A 30 -20.67 10.05 11.90
C ILE A 30 -19.54 9.02 11.92
N TYR A 31 -19.87 7.75 11.67
CA TYR A 31 -18.88 6.70 11.48
C TYR A 31 -18.43 6.68 10.02
N THR A 32 -17.13 6.53 9.79
CA THR A 32 -16.61 6.24 8.45
C THR A 32 -17.13 4.87 8.00
N ARG A 33 -17.87 4.85 6.90
CA ARG A 33 -18.37 3.62 6.27
C ARG A 33 -17.19 2.73 5.90
N ALA A 34 -17.30 1.42 6.13
CA ALA A 34 -16.27 0.49 5.71
C ALA A 34 -16.10 0.54 4.18
N PHE A 35 -14.90 0.89 3.72
CA PHE A 35 -14.57 0.93 2.30
C PHE A 35 -14.15 -0.47 1.84
N THR A 36 -15.04 -1.17 1.13
CA THR A 36 -14.72 -2.40 0.40
C THR A 36 -14.36 -2.03 -1.04
N GLY A 37 -13.38 -2.72 -1.64
CA GLY A 37 -13.04 -2.49 -3.05
C GLY A 37 -11.68 -3.00 -3.48
N LEU A 38 -11.46 -2.94 -4.81
CA LEU A 38 -10.22 -3.38 -5.46
C LEU A 38 -8.99 -2.68 -4.89
N PHE A 39 -9.02 -1.35 -4.74
CA PHE A 39 -7.88 -0.56 -4.26
C PHE A 39 -7.50 -0.87 -2.81
N ARG A 40 -8.50 -1.18 -1.95
CA ARG A 40 -8.26 -1.63 -0.57
C ARG A 40 -7.45 -2.93 -0.56
N ASN A 41 -7.88 -3.89 -1.39
CA ASN A 41 -7.22 -5.18 -1.50
C ASN A 41 -5.84 -5.08 -2.15
N LEU A 42 -5.70 -4.27 -3.21
CA LEU A 42 -4.43 -4.05 -3.88
C LEU A 42 -3.38 -3.46 -2.94
N ARG A 43 -3.75 -2.48 -2.10
CA ARG A 43 -2.84 -1.91 -1.09
C ARG A 43 -2.42 -2.97 -0.06
N MET A 44 -3.38 -3.76 0.42
CA MET A 44 -3.11 -4.82 1.40
C MET A 44 -2.20 -5.92 0.81
N LEU A 45 -2.49 -6.36 -0.41
CA LEU A 45 -1.69 -7.34 -1.15
C LEU A 45 -0.30 -6.80 -1.49
N GLY A 46 -0.20 -5.54 -1.91
CA GLY A 46 1.09 -4.89 -2.17
C GLY A 46 1.96 -4.82 -0.92
N GLY A 47 1.37 -4.44 0.22
CA GLY A 47 2.07 -4.45 1.51
C GLY A 47 2.49 -5.86 1.94
N ALA A 48 1.58 -6.83 1.88
CA ALA A 48 1.87 -8.22 2.20
C ALA A 48 2.95 -8.81 1.29
N GLY A 49 2.90 -8.50 -0.01
CA GLY A 49 3.90 -8.93 -1.00
C GLY A 49 5.28 -8.34 -0.72
N LEU A 50 5.36 -7.05 -0.35
CA LEU A 50 6.62 -6.42 -0.01
C LEU A 50 7.23 -7.02 1.27
N PHE A 51 6.41 -7.31 2.28
CA PHE A 51 6.85 -8.02 3.48
C PHE A 51 7.36 -9.42 3.15
N LEU A 52 6.60 -10.21 2.37
CA LEU A 52 7.03 -11.53 1.93
C LEU A 52 8.36 -11.48 1.17
N LEU A 53 8.53 -10.49 0.29
CA LEU A 53 9.77 -10.30 -0.45
C LEU A 53 10.93 -9.97 0.50
N TYR A 54 10.74 -9.05 1.45
CA TYR A 54 11.77 -8.68 2.42
C TYR A 54 12.17 -9.86 3.31
N PHE A 55 11.22 -10.58 3.90
CA PHE A 55 11.53 -11.74 4.72
C PHE A 55 12.13 -12.87 3.90
N GLY A 56 11.66 -13.05 2.66
CA GLY A 56 12.21 -13.99 1.69
C GLY A 56 13.69 -13.71 1.40
N THR A 57 14.06 -12.46 1.10
CA THR A 57 15.46 -12.11 0.83
C THR A 57 16.35 -12.20 2.07
N VAL A 58 15.81 -11.93 3.26
CA VAL A 58 16.59 -12.01 4.51
C VAL A 58 16.90 -13.45 4.91
N TRP A 59 15.93 -14.36 4.74
CA TRP A 59 16.03 -15.72 5.27
C TRP A 59 16.48 -16.75 4.24
N LEU A 60 16.30 -16.47 2.95
CA LEU A 60 16.72 -17.38 1.89
C LEU A 60 18.25 -17.34 1.75
N ASN A 61 18.89 -18.47 2.04
CA ASN A 61 20.30 -18.69 1.82
C ASN A 61 20.49 -19.56 0.58
N TRP A 62 21.40 -19.16 -0.31
CA TRP A 62 21.71 -19.82 -1.56
C TRP A 62 23.21 -20.16 -1.60
N GLY A 63 23.56 -21.45 -1.62
CA GLY A 63 24.95 -21.90 -1.73
C GLY A 63 25.86 -21.47 -0.56
N GLY A 64 25.31 -21.27 0.63
CA GLY A 64 26.07 -20.89 1.84
C GLY A 64 26.14 -19.39 2.12
N HIS A 65 25.57 -18.56 1.25
CA HIS A 65 25.47 -17.11 1.44
C HIS A 65 24.04 -16.63 1.21
N GLN A 66 23.75 -15.39 1.59
CA GLN A 66 22.42 -14.82 1.47
C GLN A 66 21.98 -14.66 0.00
N ALA A 67 20.71 -14.92 -0.31
CA ALA A 67 20.18 -14.90 -1.68
C ALA A 67 20.33 -13.54 -2.37
N VAL A 68 20.33 -12.45 -1.60
CA VAL A 68 20.71 -11.12 -2.06
C VAL A 68 21.92 -10.68 -1.24
N TRP A 69 23.12 -10.87 -1.79
CA TRP A 69 24.37 -10.55 -1.12
C TRP A 69 25.22 -9.59 -1.98
N TRP A 70 25.55 -8.44 -1.40
CA TRP A 70 26.44 -7.44 -1.99
C TRP A 70 27.85 -7.64 -1.45
N ASN A 71 28.70 -8.33 -2.22
CA ASN A 71 30.10 -8.49 -1.88
C ASN A 71 30.89 -7.30 -2.45
N LEU A 72 31.06 -6.25 -1.62
CA LEU A 72 31.81 -5.04 -1.97
C LEU A 72 33.31 -5.30 -2.20
N PRO A 73 34.01 -6.13 -1.41
CA PRO A 73 35.44 -6.39 -1.59
C PRO A 73 35.76 -6.96 -2.98
N GLU A 74 34.97 -7.92 -3.44
CA GLU A 74 35.17 -8.57 -4.74
C GLU A 74 34.34 -7.94 -5.86
N ARG A 75 33.56 -6.90 -5.56
CA ARG A 75 32.59 -6.23 -6.48
C ARG A 75 31.65 -7.24 -7.16
N LYS A 76 31.20 -8.24 -6.43
CA LYS A 76 30.26 -9.26 -6.92
C LYS A 76 28.89 -9.04 -6.31
N PHE A 77 27.87 -9.05 -7.14
CA PHE A 77 26.48 -9.00 -6.70
C PHE A 77 25.84 -10.36 -6.95
N PHE A 78 25.43 -11.02 -5.87
CA PHE A 78 24.69 -12.28 -5.92
C PHE A 78 23.21 -11.96 -5.73
N ILE A 79 22.41 -12.15 -6.78
CA ILE A 79 20.97 -11.90 -6.77
C ILE A 79 20.28 -13.16 -7.28
N PHE A 80 19.67 -13.93 -6.37
CA PHE A 80 18.89 -15.13 -6.70
C PHE A 80 19.61 -16.10 -7.66
N GLY A 81 20.88 -16.41 -7.40
CA GLY A 81 21.70 -17.32 -8.22
C GLY A 81 22.34 -16.68 -9.45
N ALA A 82 21.91 -15.49 -9.88
CA ALA A 82 22.61 -14.70 -10.89
C ALA A 82 23.80 -13.97 -10.24
N THR A 83 24.99 -14.17 -10.79
CA THR A 83 26.21 -13.47 -10.37
C THR A 83 26.54 -12.39 -11.38
N PHE A 84 26.45 -11.13 -10.97
CA PHE A 84 26.82 -10.00 -11.81
C PHE A 84 28.28 -9.65 -11.61
N TRP A 85 29.04 -9.73 -12.71
CA TRP A 85 30.44 -9.31 -12.77
C TRP A 85 30.51 -7.93 -13.42
N PRO A 86 31.20 -6.95 -12.82
CA PRO A 86 31.42 -5.66 -13.45
C PRO A 86 32.41 -5.86 -14.61
N ARG A 87 31.92 -6.26 -15.78
CA ARG A 87 32.68 -6.20 -17.02
C ARG A 87 32.68 -4.76 -17.50
N ILE A 88 33.61 -3.95 -16.99
CA ILE A 88 33.96 -2.71 -17.66
C ILE A 88 34.62 -3.14 -18.97
N SER A 89 33.88 -3.01 -20.07
CA SER A 89 34.47 -3.06 -21.40
C SER A 89 35.44 -1.88 -21.47
N SER A 90 36.72 -2.15 -21.20
CA SER A 90 37.80 -1.26 -21.57
C SER A 90 37.71 -1.09 -23.08
N CYS A 91 37.17 0.04 -23.51
CA CYS A 91 37.21 0.48 -24.89
C CYS A 91 38.71 0.57 -25.25
N SER A 92 39.19 -0.43 -25.99
CA SER A 92 40.52 -0.43 -26.59
C SER A 92 40.57 0.72 -27.58
N ARG A 93 41.01 1.88 -27.09
CA ARG A 93 41.41 3.02 -27.90
C ARG A 93 42.71 2.59 -28.58
N ALA A 94 42.59 1.90 -29.71
CA ALA A 94 43.70 1.75 -30.64
C ALA A 94 43.85 3.10 -31.34
N CYS A 95 44.91 3.81 -30.95
CA CYS A 95 45.68 4.66 -31.85
C CYS A 95 46.06 3.91 -33.12
#